data_AF-A0A846WT36-F1
#
_entry.id   AF-A0A846WT36-F1
#
_cell.length_a   1.000
_cell.length_b   1.000
_cell.length_c   1.000
_cell.angle_alpha   90.00
_cell.angle_beta   90.00
_cell.angle_gamma   90.00
#
_symmetry.space_group_name_H-M   'P 1'
#
loop_
_entity.id
_entity.type
_entity.pdbx_description
1 polymer ?
#
loop_
_entity_poly.entity_id
_entity_poly.type
_entity_poly.pdbx_seq_one_letter_code
_entity_poly.pdbx_strand_id
1 'polypeptide(L)'
;MGFLIGFSPWIVYWILVGNMPFRGAVLIALGLSVIAVAVQRIRKQPWHSLEVGAVVVFVTLSVLSFTVSDRFLEQWLQPLGNAGIFLVALTGLLIGRPFVREYAAASVDAATARSDGFRVITTAMTWMWTTVFALMTLISCIPPIIQGQATIRDGGSVASVLCYWVIPFTMMGLAGTASGVFPSWFDKKTAAMSEREGAADPGAPVPQPPAAPPVTDPHLQLQVPHTSRHDEPFAITVSTRATSPVALSVSGADLYGRMWTWRGSVENGQTIADEPIWAMQFDGPADRADLFIPPEQPWQVRVEASVDGRSAALTCLRRATDPAVEVIEIDVDGRRALLAVPASATGPAVVCFGGSEGGVDSQRAAVCALASRGVTALAYAWLDDGPDAAPIADIPLERFAAAVHWLSEHVGGPVAAMGISRGAEGLAATLAREADLAVSAVILLSPSSVTWQAIGPDGEIPGTSSWTHRGQPCAYAPLPSGALMPQLVGNAWRLSRDVAAHRPTVLRLHPAYEEGLARDVPPDAVIAAEAIGCPVLTVSGSDDELWPSESMADALLGRRNNPADRHIRYEGAGHFLRPGLYPSTVSRTGGIALGGRPADQAAACLSLTEELVGFLVGARHTV
;
A
#
# COMPACT_ATOMS: atom_id res chain seq x y z
N MET A 1 -6.94 -26.77 20.19
CA MET A 1 -7.45 -28.15 20.43
C MET A 1 -8.42 -28.67 19.35
N GLY A 2 -9.17 -27.82 18.62
CA GLY A 2 -10.15 -28.29 17.62
C GLY A 2 -9.57 -29.08 16.44
N PHE A 3 -8.40 -28.69 15.94
CA PHE A 3 -7.72 -29.37 14.81
C PHE A 3 -7.43 -30.86 15.09
N LEU A 4 -7.00 -31.20 16.31
CA LEU A 4 -6.72 -32.59 16.71
C LEU A 4 -7.98 -33.45 16.74
N ILE A 5 -9.14 -32.86 17.08
CA ILE A 5 -10.42 -33.58 17.12
C ILE A 5 -10.84 -33.96 15.69
N GLY A 6 -10.75 -33.03 14.75
CA GLY A 6 -11.08 -33.27 13.34
C GLY A 6 -10.18 -34.30 12.66
N PHE A 7 -8.89 -34.34 12.99
CA PHE A 7 -7.95 -35.34 12.46
C PHE A 7 -7.98 -36.68 13.20
N SER A 8 -8.57 -36.77 14.40
CA SER A 8 -8.51 -37.98 15.22
C SER A 8 -9.00 -39.27 14.54
N PRO A 9 -10.11 -39.28 13.77
CA PRO A 9 -10.55 -40.51 13.11
C PRO A 9 -9.60 -40.96 12.00
N TRP A 10 -8.99 -40.01 11.29
CA TRP A 10 -7.99 -40.26 10.25
C TRP A 10 -6.69 -40.80 10.81
N ILE A 11 -6.18 -40.20 11.89
CA ILE A 11 -4.96 -40.66 12.57
C ILE A 11 -5.14 -42.08 13.08
N VAL A 12 -6.27 -42.36 13.75
CA VAL A 12 -6.55 -43.71 14.26
C VAL A 12 -6.73 -44.69 13.11
N TYR A 13 -7.44 -44.32 12.04
CA TYR A 13 -7.56 -45.14 10.85
C TYR A 13 -6.19 -45.53 10.26
N TRP A 14 -5.30 -44.56 10.06
CA TRP A 14 -3.96 -44.81 9.52
C TRP A 14 -3.10 -45.68 10.42
N ILE A 15 -3.22 -45.57 11.74
CA ILE A 15 -2.53 -46.47 12.68
C ILE A 15 -3.08 -47.89 12.56
N LEU A 16 -4.40 -48.05 12.45
CA LEU A 16 -5.04 -49.36 12.52
C LEU A 16 -5.02 -50.12 11.20
N VAL A 17 -5.13 -49.44 10.06
CA VAL A 17 -5.30 -50.07 8.73
C VAL A 17 -4.15 -51.02 8.36
N GLY A 18 -2.93 -50.76 8.84
CA GLY A 18 -1.77 -51.64 8.67
C GLY A 18 -1.61 -52.74 9.73
N ASN A 19 -2.30 -52.62 10.86
CA ASN A 19 -2.04 -53.41 12.07
C ASN A 19 -3.19 -54.32 12.52
N MET A 20 -4.39 -54.18 11.95
CA MET A 20 -5.55 -54.99 12.31
C MET A 20 -6.42 -55.33 11.08
N PRO A 21 -7.48 -56.15 11.21
CA PRO A 21 -8.43 -56.37 10.12
C PRO A 21 -9.09 -55.06 9.67
N PHE A 22 -9.15 -54.82 8.35
CA PHE A 22 -9.65 -53.57 7.74
C PHE A 22 -11.04 -53.17 8.23
N ARG A 23 -11.96 -54.14 8.34
CA ARG A 23 -13.32 -53.91 8.84
C ARG A 23 -13.29 -53.28 10.25
N GLY A 24 -12.43 -53.78 11.13
CA GLY A 24 -12.29 -53.24 12.48
C GLY A 24 -11.69 -51.83 12.48
N ALA A 25 -10.65 -51.59 11.69
CA ALA A 25 -10.01 -50.28 11.57
C ALA A 25 -11.01 -49.20 11.10
N VAL A 26 -11.78 -49.51 10.06
CA VAL A 26 -12.76 -48.58 9.47
C VAL A 26 -13.95 -48.34 10.40
N LEU A 27 -14.48 -49.37 11.08
CA LEU A 27 -15.58 -49.21 12.04
C LEU A 27 -15.18 -48.38 13.27
N ILE A 28 -13.95 -48.56 13.77
CA ILE A 28 -13.41 -47.73 14.85
C ILE A 28 -13.30 -46.27 14.40
N ALA A 29 -12.76 -46.02 13.21
CA ALA A 29 -12.67 -44.67 12.65
C ALA A 29 -14.05 -44.04 12.42
N LEU A 30 -15.04 -44.81 11.97
CA LEU A 30 -16.43 -44.35 11.86
C LEU A 30 -16.99 -43.95 13.23
N GLY A 31 -16.82 -44.81 14.25
CA GLY A 31 -17.26 -44.52 15.61
C GLY A 31 -16.63 -43.23 16.16
N LEU A 32 -15.32 -43.06 15.96
CA LEU A 32 -14.61 -41.83 16.34
C LEU A 32 -15.09 -40.60 15.58
N SER A 33 -15.43 -40.73 14.30
CA SER A 33 -15.97 -39.61 13.50
C SER A 33 -17.32 -39.15 14.03
N VAL A 34 -18.21 -40.09 14.40
CA VAL A 34 -19.51 -39.78 15.00
C VAL A 34 -19.33 -39.14 16.39
N ILE A 35 -18.41 -39.66 17.20
CA ILE A 35 -18.09 -39.10 18.52
C ILE A 35 -17.52 -37.67 18.37
N ALA A 36 -16.62 -37.44 17.42
CA ALA A 36 -16.04 -36.12 17.17
C ALA A 36 -17.14 -35.09 16.83
N VAL A 37 -18.07 -35.43 15.94
CA VAL A 37 -19.24 -34.59 15.63
C VAL A 37 -20.08 -34.35 16.89
N ALA A 38 -20.42 -35.41 17.65
CA ALA A 38 -21.23 -35.29 18.86
C ALA A 38 -20.57 -34.37 19.91
N VAL A 39 -19.27 -34.50 20.15
CA VAL A 39 -18.50 -33.66 21.07
C VAL A 39 -18.52 -32.19 20.62
N GLN A 40 -18.33 -31.91 19.32
CA GLN A 40 -18.39 -30.55 18.80
C GLN A 40 -19.79 -29.93 18.96
N ARG A 41 -20.85 -30.72 18.74
CA ARG A 41 -22.24 -30.27 18.95
C ARG A 41 -22.53 -29.98 20.42
N ILE A 42 -22.03 -30.81 21.35
CA ILE A 42 -22.14 -30.56 22.80
C ILE A 42 -21.40 -29.27 23.17
N ARG A 43 -20.24 -29.01 22.56
CA ARG A 43 -19.46 -27.78 22.73
C ARG A 43 -20.06 -26.56 22.01
N LYS A 44 -21.24 -26.70 21.39
CA LYS A 44 -21.93 -25.67 20.60
C LYS A 44 -21.05 -25.06 19.51
N GLN A 45 -20.10 -25.84 18.99
CA GLN A 45 -19.24 -25.43 17.89
C GLN A 45 -19.99 -25.53 16.56
N PRO A 46 -19.64 -24.70 15.56
CA PRO A 46 -20.20 -24.82 14.22
C PRO A 46 -19.81 -26.18 13.61
N TRP A 47 -20.55 -26.58 12.57
CA TRP A 47 -20.17 -27.75 11.77
C TRP A 47 -18.89 -27.43 11.01
N HIS A 48 -17.83 -28.23 11.16
CA HIS A 48 -16.66 -28.14 10.30
C HIS A 48 -16.65 -29.24 9.24
N SER A 49 -16.05 -28.91 8.12
CA SER A 49 -16.06 -29.70 6.90
C SER A 49 -15.30 -31.03 7.10
N LEU A 50 -14.25 -31.02 7.93
CA LEU A 50 -13.42 -32.20 8.17
C LEU A 50 -14.14 -33.28 8.97
N GLU A 51 -14.95 -32.94 9.99
CA GLU A 51 -15.68 -33.96 10.75
C GLU A 51 -16.85 -34.55 9.96
N VAL A 52 -17.62 -33.69 9.26
CA VAL A 52 -18.70 -34.15 8.38
C VAL A 52 -18.15 -35.03 7.25
N GLY A 53 -17.06 -34.59 6.62
CA GLY A 53 -16.35 -35.34 5.60
C GLY A 53 -15.82 -36.68 6.11
N ALA A 54 -15.26 -36.72 7.32
CA ALA A 54 -14.81 -37.97 7.94
C ALA A 54 -15.97 -38.98 8.09
N VAL A 55 -17.13 -38.55 8.58
CA VAL A 55 -18.30 -39.44 8.70
C VAL A 55 -18.69 -39.99 7.33
N VAL A 56 -18.81 -39.15 6.30
CA VAL A 56 -19.19 -39.59 4.94
C VAL A 56 -18.18 -40.58 4.37
N VAL A 57 -16.89 -40.29 4.50
CA VAL A 57 -15.82 -41.16 3.98
C VAL A 57 -15.81 -42.49 4.74
N PHE A 58 -15.85 -42.49 6.08
CA PHE A 58 -15.78 -43.73 6.85
C PHE A 58 -17.07 -44.56 6.77
N VAL A 59 -18.25 -43.95 6.52
CA VAL A 59 -19.45 -44.70 6.13
C VAL A 59 -19.22 -45.40 4.80
N THR A 60 -18.70 -44.68 3.80
CA THR A 60 -18.43 -45.22 2.46
C THR A 60 -17.41 -46.36 2.51
N LEU A 61 -16.30 -46.16 3.20
CA LEU A 61 -15.28 -47.20 3.42
C LEU A 61 -15.82 -48.38 4.23
N SER A 62 -16.72 -48.14 5.18
CA SER A 62 -17.36 -49.21 5.95
C SER A 62 -18.19 -50.10 5.03
N VAL A 63 -19.04 -49.51 4.19
CA VAL A 63 -19.84 -50.25 3.20
C VAL A 63 -18.92 -51.04 2.28
N LEU A 64 -17.87 -50.42 1.72
CA LEU A 64 -16.89 -51.11 0.89
C LEU A 64 -16.24 -52.30 1.62
N SER A 65 -15.90 -52.14 2.90
CA SER A 65 -15.26 -53.21 3.68
C SER A 65 -16.10 -54.49 3.83
N PHE A 66 -17.42 -54.41 3.59
CA PHE A 66 -18.34 -55.55 3.59
C PHE A 66 -18.77 -56.02 2.19
N THR A 67 -18.54 -55.22 1.15
CA THR A 67 -19.03 -55.52 -0.22
C THR A 67 -17.94 -55.97 -1.18
N VAL A 68 -16.67 -55.59 -0.95
CA VAL A 68 -15.53 -55.98 -1.81
C VAL A 68 -14.66 -57.07 -1.18
N SER A 69 -13.84 -57.73 -1.99
CA SER A 69 -12.96 -58.82 -1.54
C SER A 69 -11.81 -58.32 -0.66
N ASP A 70 -11.33 -59.17 0.25
CA ASP A 70 -10.22 -58.82 1.15
C ASP A 70 -8.95 -58.43 0.38
N ARG A 71 -8.70 -59.07 -0.77
CA ARG A 71 -7.61 -58.71 -1.69
C ARG A 71 -7.73 -57.27 -2.21
N PHE A 72 -8.95 -56.84 -2.56
CA PHE A 72 -9.17 -55.47 -3.01
C PHE A 72 -8.92 -54.48 -1.86
N LEU A 73 -9.41 -54.80 -0.66
CA LEU A 73 -9.19 -53.96 0.53
C LEU A 73 -7.69 -53.83 0.86
N GLU A 74 -6.93 -54.92 0.77
CA GLU A 74 -5.48 -54.92 1.01
C GLU A 74 -4.67 -54.05 0.04
N GLN A 75 -5.20 -53.85 -1.17
CA GLN A 75 -4.55 -53.06 -2.23
C GLN A 75 -4.99 -51.59 -2.22
N TRP A 76 -6.28 -51.33 -2.01
CA TRP A 76 -6.88 -50.04 -2.34
C TRP A 76 -7.34 -49.24 -1.14
N LEU A 77 -7.43 -49.81 0.06
CA LEU A 77 -8.07 -49.08 1.16
C LEU A 77 -7.24 -47.89 1.65
N GLN A 78 -5.91 -47.96 1.58
CA GLN A 78 -5.04 -46.82 1.89
C GLN A 78 -5.14 -45.70 0.84
N PRO A 79 -5.05 -45.99 -0.48
CA PRO A 79 -5.41 -45.04 -1.53
C PRO A 79 -6.80 -44.41 -1.36
N LEU A 80 -7.83 -45.23 -1.10
CA LEU A 80 -9.20 -44.75 -0.95
C LEU A 80 -9.39 -43.88 0.30
N GLY A 81 -8.70 -44.18 1.40
CA GLY A 81 -8.68 -43.33 2.59
C GLY A 81 -8.01 -41.98 2.33
N ASN A 82 -6.85 -41.96 1.67
CA ASN A 82 -6.17 -40.73 1.27
C ASN A 82 -7.02 -39.92 0.27
N ALA A 83 -7.66 -40.59 -0.69
CA ALA A 83 -8.57 -39.97 -1.64
C ALA A 83 -9.78 -39.35 -0.91
N GLY A 84 -10.31 -40.03 0.12
CA GLY A 84 -11.38 -39.52 0.94
C GLY A 84 -11.04 -38.19 1.61
N ILE A 85 -9.93 -38.10 2.35
CA ILE A 85 -9.52 -36.84 3.01
C ILE A 85 -9.16 -35.76 1.98
N PHE A 86 -8.55 -36.13 0.85
CA PHE A 86 -8.30 -35.22 -0.26
C PHE A 86 -9.60 -34.61 -0.80
N LEU A 87 -10.61 -35.44 -1.09
CA LEU A 87 -11.90 -34.98 -1.59
C LEU A 87 -12.64 -34.10 -0.60
N VAL A 88 -12.55 -34.40 0.70
CA VAL A 88 -13.12 -33.55 1.76
C VAL A 88 -12.45 -32.18 1.76
N ALA A 89 -11.12 -32.12 1.73
CA ALA A 89 -10.37 -30.87 1.71
C ALA A 89 -10.63 -30.05 0.43
N LEU A 90 -10.63 -30.71 -0.73
CA LEU A 90 -10.90 -30.10 -2.03
C LEU A 90 -12.34 -29.59 -2.11
N THR A 91 -13.32 -30.38 -1.67
CA THR A 91 -14.74 -29.95 -1.66
C THR A 91 -14.91 -28.73 -0.76
N GLY A 92 -14.28 -28.72 0.43
CA GLY A 92 -14.26 -27.56 1.32
C GLY A 92 -13.74 -26.29 0.62
N LEU A 93 -12.64 -26.40 -0.13
CA LEU A 93 -12.13 -25.27 -0.94
C LEU A 93 -13.14 -24.81 -2.00
N LEU A 94 -13.71 -25.75 -2.76
CA LEU A 94 -14.62 -25.45 -3.87
C LEU A 94 -15.93 -24.80 -3.40
N ILE A 95 -16.41 -25.11 -2.19
CA ILE A 95 -17.61 -24.49 -1.60
C ILE A 95 -17.29 -23.23 -0.76
N GLY A 96 -16.04 -22.74 -0.78
CA GLY A 96 -15.63 -21.54 -0.05
C GLY A 96 -15.46 -21.73 1.46
N ARG A 97 -15.35 -22.98 1.93
CA ARG A 97 -15.17 -23.37 3.33
C ARG A 97 -13.83 -24.10 3.56
N PRO A 98 -12.69 -23.39 3.46
CA PRO A 98 -11.39 -23.99 3.72
C PRO A 98 -11.29 -24.46 5.17
N PHE A 99 -11.03 -25.76 5.39
CA PHE A 99 -11.08 -26.35 6.74
C PHE A 99 -10.09 -25.70 7.71
N VAL A 100 -8.91 -25.24 7.24
CA VAL A 100 -7.94 -24.55 8.12
C VAL A 100 -8.56 -23.28 8.69
N ARG A 101 -9.35 -22.54 7.90
CA ARG A 101 -10.03 -21.32 8.36
C ARG A 101 -11.05 -21.63 9.45
N GLU A 102 -11.81 -22.71 9.28
CA GLU A 102 -12.83 -23.13 10.25
C GLU A 102 -12.23 -23.39 11.63
N TYR A 103 -11.03 -23.97 11.70
CA TYR A 103 -10.32 -24.18 12.96
C TYR A 103 -9.53 -22.97 13.45
N ALA A 104 -8.92 -22.20 12.55
CA ALA A 104 -8.10 -21.05 12.90
C ALA A 104 -8.93 -19.84 13.38
N ALA A 105 -10.17 -19.70 12.90
CA ALA A 105 -11.06 -18.61 13.31
C ALA A 105 -11.35 -18.63 14.81
N ALA A 106 -11.32 -19.81 15.45
CA ALA A 106 -11.50 -19.94 16.89
C ALA A 106 -10.25 -19.56 17.72
N SER A 107 -9.11 -19.28 17.07
CA SER A 107 -7.85 -18.92 17.74
C SER A 107 -7.48 -17.43 17.62
N VAL A 108 -8.28 -16.64 16.90
CA VAL A 108 -8.06 -15.21 16.71
C VAL A 108 -9.32 -14.43 17.12
N ASP A 109 -9.19 -13.12 17.30
CA ASP A 109 -10.32 -12.25 17.59
C ASP A 109 -11.24 -12.07 16.37
N ALA A 110 -12.42 -11.50 16.60
CA ALA A 110 -13.45 -11.36 15.58
C ALA A 110 -13.09 -10.37 14.45
N ALA A 111 -12.23 -9.37 14.70
CA ALA A 111 -11.79 -8.45 13.67
C ALA A 111 -10.77 -9.14 12.75
N THR A 112 -9.76 -9.80 13.32
CA THR A 112 -8.78 -10.58 12.56
C THR A 112 -9.44 -11.70 11.75
N ALA A 113 -10.42 -12.42 12.32
CA ALA A 113 -11.14 -13.48 11.60
C ALA A 113 -11.88 -12.99 10.35
N ARG A 114 -12.21 -11.69 10.29
CA ARG A 114 -12.92 -11.04 9.17
C ARG A 114 -12.01 -10.39 8.15
N SER A 115 -10.71 -10.27 8.40
CA SER A 115 -9.78 -9.60 7.47
C SER A 115 -9.52 -10.44 6.21
N ASP A 116 -9.25 -9.75 5.10
CA ASP A 116 -8.93 -10.44 3.84
C ASP A 116 -7.57 -11.18 3.93
N GLY A 117 -6.59 -10.63 4.65
CA GLY A 117 -5.31 -11.30 4.92
C GLY A 117 -5.49 -12.67 5.59
N PHE A 118 -6.30 -12.76 6.64
CA PHE A 118 -6.58 -14.02 7.32
C PHE A 118 -7.26 -15.03 6.39
N ARG A 119 -8.20 -14.56 5.56
CA ARG A 119 -8.85 -15.40 4.54
C ARG A 119 -7.85 -15.96 3.54
N VAL A 120 -6.90 -15.17 3.05
CA VAL A 120 -5.88 -15.61 2.08
C VAL A 120 -4.93 -16.64 2.70
N ILE A 121 -4.37 -16.37 3.88
CA ILE A 121 -3.43 -17.29 4.55
C ILE A 121 -4.09 -18.65 4.80
N THR A 122 -5.28 -18.64 5.39
CA THR A 122 -6.00 -19.89 5.72
C THR A 122 -6.41 -20.67 4.47
N THR A 123 -6.69 -19.98 3.35
CA THR A 123 -6.93 -20.62 2.04
C THR A 123 -5.66 -21.25 1.49
N ALA A 124 -4.53 -20.52 1.52
CA ALA A 124 -3.24 -21.02 1.06
C ALA A 124 -2.79 -22.25 1.87
N MET A 125 -2.94 -22.23 3.19
CA MET A 125 -2.69 -23.38 4.05
C MET A 125 -3.60 -24.57 3.71
N THR A 126 -4.87 -24.32 3.40
CA THR A 126 -5.79 -25.37 2.97
C THR A 126 -5.38 -25.96 1.61
N TRP A 127 -4.92 -25.14 0.66
CA TRP A 127 -4.35 -25.62 -0.61
C TRP A 127 -3.08 -26.46 -0.42
N MET A 128 -2.21 -26.07 0.51
CA MET A 128 -1.05 -26.87 0.89
C MET A 128 -1.48 -28.26 1.39
N TRP A 129 -2.42 -28.31 2.34
CA TRP A 129 -2.95 -29.58 2.85
C TRP A 129 -3.65 -30.42 1.78
N THR A 130 -4.44 -29.79 0.91
CA THR A 130 -5.11 -30.45 -0.21
C THR A 130 -4.11 -31.06 -1.19
N THR A 131 -3.02 -30.34 -1.49
CA THR A 131 -1.90 -30.83 -2.32
C THR A 131 -1.21 -32.02 -1.67
N VAL A 132 -0.97 -31.96 -0.36
CA VAL A 132 -0.38 -33.07 0.40
C VAL A 132 -1.29 -34.29 0.32
N PHE A 133 -2.60 -34.17 0.56
CA PHE A 133 -3.53 -35.30 0.46
C PHE A 133 -3.63 -35.86 -0.97
N ALA A 134 -3.58 -34.99 -1.99
CA ALA A 134 -3.55 -35.41 -3.39
C ALA A 134 -2.30 -36.25 -3.69
N LEU A 135 -1.12 -35.77 -3.28
CA LEU A 135 0.14 -36.48 -3.45
C LEU A 135 0.17 -37.79 -2.64
N MET A 136 -0.32 -37.79 -1.41
CA MET A 136 -0.48 -39.00 -0.60
C MET A 136 -1.38 -40.04 -1.31
N THR A 137 -2.40 -39.59 -2.03
CA THR A 137 -3.30 -40.45 -2.81
C THR A 137 -2.59 -41.01 -4.05
N LEU A 138 -1.92 -40.15 -4.82
CA LEU A 138 -1.20 -40.56 -6.02
C LEU A 138 -0.07 -41.54 -5.70
N ILE A 139 0.70 -41.25 -4.66
CA ILE A 139 1.82 -42.08 -4.23
C ILE A 139 1.33 -43.44 -3.71
N SER A 140 0.27 -43.47 -2.90
CA SER A 140 -0.27 -44.75 -2.42
C SER A 140 -0.93 -45.58 -3.52
N CYS A 141 -1.34 -44.98 -4.65
CA CYS A 141 -1.79 -45.72 -5.84
C CYS A 141 -0.66 -46.40 -6.63
N ILE A 142 0.62 -46.06 -6.41
CA ILE A 142 1.74 -46.61 -7.19
C ILE A 142 1.90 -48.13 -7.00
N PRO A 143 1.99 -48.68 -5.77
CA PRO A 143 2.16 -50.13 -5.59
C PRO A 143 1.04 -50.99 -6.20
N PRO A 144 -0.26 -50.72 -6.00
CA PRO A 144 -1.31 -51.58 -6.55
C PRO A 144 -1.37 -51.50 -8.09
N ILE A 145 -1.00 -50.37 -8.70
CA ILE A 145 -0.98 -50.20 -10.16
C ILE A 145 0.22 -50.90 -10.81
N ILE A 146 1.43 -50.71 -10.26
CA ILE A 146 2.67 -51.19 -10.89
C ILE A 146 2.93 -52.66 -10.54
N GLN A 147 2.73 -53.05 -9.29
CA GLN A 147 3.11 -54.38 -8.80
C GLN A 147 1.95 -55.38 -8.79
N GLY A 148 0.70 -54.91 -8.95
CA GLY A 148 -0.52 -55.71 -9.14
C GLY A 148 -0.95 -56.61 -7.97
N GLN A 149 -0.01 -57.05 -7.12
CA GLN A 149 -0.21 -57.85 -5.91
C GLN A 149 0.27 -57.16 -4.63
N ALA A 150 0.87 -55.97 -4.73
CA ALA A 150 1.36 -55.24 -3.57
C ALA A 150 0.22 -54.90 -2.59
N THR A 151 0.40 -55.28 -1.34
CA THR A 151 -0.55 -55.01 -0.26
C THR A 151 0.06 -54.05 0.76
N ILE A 152 -0.78 -53.39 1.56
CA ILE A 152 -0.34 -52.56 2.68
C ILE A 152 0.43 -53.35 3.76
N ARG A 153 0.29 -54.68 3.78
CA ARG A 153 0.96 -55.61 4.70
C ARG A 153 2.29 -56.14 4.17
N ASP A 154 2.66 -55.77 2.94
CA ASP A 154 3.82 -56.29 2.25
C ASP A 154 5.12 -55.61 2.71
N GLY A 155 5.55 -55.95 3.93
CA GLY A 155 6.74 -55.38 4.57
C GLY A 155 8.08 -55.76 3.91
N GLY A 156 8.07 -56.72 2.97
CA GLY A 156 9.24 -57.12 2.20
C GLY A 156 9.49 -56.27 0.95
N SER A 157 8.48 -55.54 0.45
CA SER A 157 8.61 -54.65 -0.71
C SER A 157 8.96 -53.24 -0.26
N VAL A 158 10.21 -52.83 -0.52
CA VAL A 158 10.68 -51.45 -0.24
C VAL A 158 9.74 -50.41 -0.87
N ALA A 159 9.24 -50.68 -2.09
CA ALA A 159 8.32 -49.78 -2.77
C ALA A 159 6.97 -49.64 -2.03
N SER A 160 6.40 -50.75 -1.52
CA SER A 160 5.16 -50.72 -0.73
C SER A 160 5.34 -49.94 0.56
N VAL A 161 6.45 -50.16 1.29
CA VAL A 161 6.75 -49.42 2.52
C VAL A 161 6.93 -47.93 2.25
N LEU A 162 7.67 -47.56 1.20
CA LEU A 162 7.88 -46.16 0.85
C LEU A 162 6.59 -45.45 0.42
N CYS A 163 5.78 -46.08 -0.44
CA CYS A 163 4.62 -45.46 -1.05
C CYS A 163 3.37 -45.45 -0.17
N TYR A 164 3.16 -46.46 0.68
CA TYR A 164 2.02 -46.46 1.60
C TYR A 164 2.28 -45.68 2.88
N TRP A 165 3.54 -45.66 3.33
CA TRP A 165 3.88 -45.18 4.66
C TRP A 165 4.89 -44.03 4.63
N VAL A 166 6.16 -44.30 4.28
CA VAL A 166 7.24 -43.33 4.52
C VAL A 166 6.96 -41.98 3.85
N ILE A 167 6.74 -41.96 2.54
CA ILE A 167 6.58 -40.70 1.80
C ILE A 167 5.29 -39.97 2.23
N PRO A 168 4.09 -40.60 2.24
CA PRO A 168 2.87 -39.92 2.69
C PRO A 168 2.96 -39.29 4.09
N PHE A 169 3.46 -40.04 5.08
CA PHE A 169 3.51 -39.55 6.46
C PHE A 169 4.64 -38.54 6.69
N THR A 170 5.76 -38.63 5.94
CA THR A 170 6.77 -37.55 5.94
C THR A 170 6.18 -36.25 5.40
N MET A 171 5.44 -36.29 4.28
CA MET A 171 4.79 -35.10 3.72
C MET A 171 3.78 -34.48 4.69
N MET A 172 2.95 -35.31 5.32
CA MET A 172 2.01 -34.86 6.34
C MET A 172 2.72 -34.25 7.56
N GLY A 173 3.81 -34.86 8.03
CA GLY A 173 4.63 -34.33 9.11
C GLY A 173 5.20 -32.95 8.78
N LEU A 174 5.79 -32.79 7.58
CA LEU A 174 6.32 -31.50 7.11
C LEU A 174 5.23 -30.43 7.00
N ALA A 175 4.06 -30.77 6.46
CA ALA A 175 2.93 -29.85 6.36
C ALA A 175 2.37 -29.44 7.73
N GLY A 176 2.33 -30.39 8.68
CA GLY A 176 1.98 -30.14 10.07
C GLY A 176 2.96 -29.18 10.76
N THR A 177 4.27 -29.42 10.62
CA THR A 177 5.31 -28.53 11.15
C THR A 177 5.24 -27.15 10.53
N ALA A 178 5.11 -27.05 9.20
CA ALA A 178 4.97 -25.78 8.50
C ALA A 178 3.74 -25.01 9.00
N SER A 179 2.59 -25.69 9.15
CA SER A 179 1.35 -25.07 9.66
C SER A 179 1.47 -24.55 11.09
N GLY A 180 2.24 -25.25 11.95
CA GLY A 180 2.45 -24.84 13.34
C GLY A 180 3.47 -23.70 13.50
N VAL A 181 4.51 -23.67 12.67
CA VAL A 181 5.59 -22.68 12.77
C VAL A 181 5.27 -21.39 12.03
N PHE A 182 4.60 -21.48 10.88
CA PHE A 182 4.39 -20.34 9.98
C PHE A 182 3.75 -19.12 10.64
N PRO A 183 2.64 -19.20 11.42
CA PRO A 183 2.02 -18.03 12.01
C PRO A 183 2.98 -17.27 12.93
N SER A 184 3.58 -17.97 13.91
CA SER A 184 4.54 -17.34 14.84
C SER A 184 5.79 -16.79 14.16
N TRP A 185 6.27 -17.45 13.10
CA TRP A 185 7.37 -16.94 12.29
C TRP A 185 6.97 -15.66 11.55
N PHE A 186 5.79 -15.65 10.92
CA PHE A 186 5.29 -14.53 10.15
C PHE A 186 5.05 -13.31 11.05
N ASP A 187 4.34 -13.49 12.17
CA ASP A 187 4.09 -12.44 13.17
C ASP A 187 5.39 -11.82 13.69
N LYS A 188 6.39 -12.66 13.98
CA LYS A 188 7.71 -12.18 14.40
C LYS A 188 8.40 -11.35 13.31
N LYS A 189 8.24 -11.74 12.05
CA LYS A 189 8.87 -11.04 10.92
C LYS A 189 8.17 -9.73 10.59
N THR A 190 6.85 -9.69 10.63
CA THR A 190 6.07 -8.46 10.40
C THR A 190 6.28 -7.47 11.54
N ALA A 191 6.32 -7.93 12.80
CA ALA A 191 6.68 -7.07 13.94
C ALA A 191 8.08 -6.43 13.77
N ALA A 192 9.08 -7.23 13.37
CA ALA A 192 10.41 -6.70 13.11
C ALA A 192 10.48 -5.74 11.91
N MET A 193 9.56 -5.86 10.94
CA MET A 193 9.43 -4.89 9.84
C MET A 193 8.85 -3.58 10.35
N SER A 194 7.78 -3.62 11.13
CA SER A 194 7.16 -2.45 11.74
C SER A 194 8.12 -1.71 12.68
N GLU A 195 8.89 -2.44 13.51
CA GLU A 195 9.96 -1.83 14.33
C GLU A 195 11.03 -1.13 13.48
N ARG A 196 11.36 -1.70 12.31
CA ARG A 196 12.34 -1.11 11.39
C ARG A 196 11.82 0.17 10.76
N GLU A 197 10.56 0.17 10.32
CA GLU A 197 9.85 1.34 9.79
C GLU A 197 9.76 2.44 10.85
N GLY A 198 9.35 2.10 12.08
CA GLY A 198 9.34 3.04 13.20
C GLY A 198 10.73 3.61 13.51
N ALA A 199 11.79 2.80 13.42
CA ALA A 199 13.15 3.30 13.60
C ALA A 199 13.66 4.16 12.40
N ALA A 200 12.94 4.20 11.28
CA ALA A 200 13.20 5.09 10.16
C ALA A 200 12.47 6.43 10.28
N ASP A 201 11.61 6.59 11.30
CA ASP A 201 11.04 7.88 11.68
C ASP A 201 12.19 8.90 11.88
N PRO A 202 12.21 9.98 11.09
CA PRO A 202 13.26 10.97 11.20
C PRO A 202 13.15 11.84 12.47
N GLY A 203 12.07 11.72 13.24
CA GLY A 203 11.85 12.45 14.49
C GLY A 203 11.38 13.89 14.28
N ALA A 204 11.69 14.76 15.25
CA ALA A 204 11.27 16.15 15.20
C ALA A 204 12.09 16.96 14.17
N PRO A 205 11.51 18.02 13.57
CA PRO A 205 12.24 18.96 12.72
C PRO A 205 13.51 19.51 13.39
N VAL A 206 14.59 19.62 12.61
CA VAL A 206 15.89 20.11 13.07
C VAL A 206 16.22 21.44 12.37
N PRO A 207 16.51 22.52 13.13
CA PRO A 207 16.91 23.78 12.54
C PRO A 207 18.18 23.63 11.70
N GLN A 208 18.21 24.25 10.52
CA GLN A 208 19.39 24.26 9.67
C GLN A 208 20.53 25.05 10.35
N PRO A 209 21.78 24.57 10.28
CA PRO A 209 22.93 25.34 10.75
C PRO A 209 23.12 26.62 9.88
N PRO A 210 23.88 27.62 10.36
CA PRO A 210 24.24 28.77 9.55
C PRO A 210 24.97 28.36 8.26
N ALA A 211 24.67 29.04 7.16
CA ALA A 211 25.31 28.78 5.88
C ALA A 211 26.83 28.99 5.98
N ALA A 212 27.60 28.03 5.46
CA ALA A 212 29.04 28.16 5.36
C ALA A 212 29.42 29.34 4.44
N PRO A 213 30.50 30.09 4.76
CA PRO A 213 30.93 31.20 3.93
C PRO A 213 31.27 30.73 2.50
N PRO A 214 31.12 31.61 1.49
CA PRO A 214 31.49 31.28 0.13
C PRO A 214 33.00 31.03 0.03
N VAL A 215 33.39 30.10 -0.85
CA VAL A 215 34.79 29.86 -1.22
C VAL A 215 34.97 30.38 -2.64
N THR A 216 35.95 31.24 -2.85
CA THR A 216 36.18 31.90 -4.14
C THR A 216 37.59 31.59 -4.65
N ASP A 217 37.71 31.21 -5.92
CA ASP A 217 38.98 31.09 -6.63
C ASP A 217 38.93 31.92 -7.92
N PRO A 218 39.93 32.76 -8.23
CA PRO A 218 39.89 33.64 -9.41
C PRO A 218 39.93 32.89 -10.74
N HIS A 219 40.28 31.60 -10.76
CA HIS A 219 40.36 30.77 -11.94
C HIS A 219 39.31 29.66 -11.98
N LEU A 220 38.43 29.57 -10.97
CA LEU A 220 37.27 28.69 -10.94
C LEU A 220 36.08 29.48 -10.39
N GLN A 221 35.19 29.89 -11.29
CA GLN A 221 34.01 30.68 -10.97
C GLN A 221 32.75 29.81 -11.02
N LEU A 222 31.94 29.93 -9.98
CA LEU A 222 30.61 29.35 -9.90
C LEU A 222 29.57 30.45 -10.09
N GLN A 223 28.60 30.21 -10.96
CA GLN A 223 27.40 31.02 -11.07
C GLN A 223 26.19 30.18 -10.68
N VAL A 224 25.58 30.56 -9.56
CA VAL A 224 24.40 29.92 -8.96
C VAL A 224 23.49 31.04 -8.45
N PRO A 225 22.16 30.93 -8.57
CA PRO A 225 21.25 31.89 -7.96
C PRO A 225 21.52 32.02 -6.45
N HIS A 226 21.61 33.24 -5.93
CA HIS A 226 21.72 33.44 -4.47
C HIS A 226 20.44 32.99 -3.76
N THR A 227 19.29 33.23 -4.38
CA THR A 227 17.97 32.76 -3.94
C THR A 227 17.18 32.25 -5.14
N SER A 228 16.32 31.26 -4.93
CA SER A 228 15.28 30.84 -5.89
C SER A 228 14.07 30.31 -5.15
N ARG A 229 12.93 30.15 -5.82
CA ARG A 229 11.81 29.40 -5.25
C ARG A 229 11.96 27.89 -5.50
N HIS A 230 11.21 27.08 -4.75
CA HIS A 230 11.15 25.64 -4.97
C HIS A 230 10.53 25.31 -6.32
N ASP A 231 9.57 26.09 -6.81
CA ASP A 231 8.89 25.94 -8.09
C ASP A 231 9.64 26.58 -9.28
N GLU A 232 10.89 27.01 -9.09
CA GLU A 232 11.72 27.58 -10.15
C GLU A 232 12.84 26.61 -10.55
N PRO A 233 13.26 26.63 -11.84
CA PRO A 233 14.43 25.90 -12.30
C PRO A 233 15.70 26.28 -11.52
N PHE A 234 16.63 25.32 -11.41
CA PHE A 234 17.89 25.50 -10.70
C PHE A 234 19.07 25.23 -11.63
N ALA A 235 19.76 26.29 -12.06
CA ALA A 235 20.89 26.22 -12.97
C ALA A 235 22.23 26.52 -12.27
N ILE A 236 23.25 25.74 -12.62
CA ILE A 236 24.64 25.95 -12.21
C ILE A 236 25.48 26.11 -13.49
N THR A 237 26.22 27.20 -13.57
CA THR A 237 27.24 27.41 -14.61
C THR A 237 28.61 27.49 -13.97
N VAL A 238 29.58 26.79 -14.57
CA VAL A 238 30.97 26.77 -14.10
C VAL A 238 31.87 27.36 -15.17
N SER A 239 32.74 28.29 -14.78
CA SER A 239 33.75 28.88 -15.65
C SER A 239 35.14 28.69 -15.07
N THR A 240 36.04 28.07 -15.83
CA THR A 240 37.42 27.78 -15.43
C THR A 240 38.39 27.94 -16.59
N ARG A 241 39.69 28.07 -16.28
CA ARG A 241 40.77 27.97 -17.29
C ARG A 241 41.33 26.55 -17.41
N ALA A 242 40.91 25.64 -16.55
CA ALA A 242 41.30 24.24 -16.61
C ALA A 242 40.72 23.56 -17.85
N THR A 243 41.47 22.61 -18.40
CA THR A 243 40.99 21.72 -19.48
C THR A 243 40.34 20.45 -18.94
N SER A 244 40.59 20.13 -17.66
CA SER A 244 39.97 19.02 -16.95
C SER A 244 38.49 19.30 -16.68
N PRO A 245 37.60 18.28 -16.71
CA PRO A 245 36.23 18.42 -16.23
C PRO A 245 36.20 18.89 -14.76
N VAL A 246 35.26 19.77 -14.44
CA VAL A 246 35.09 20.27 -13.08
C VAL A 246 34.19 19.32 -12.31
N ALA A 247 34.68 18.79 -11.20
CA ALA A 247 33.88 17.99 -10.29
C ALA A 247 32.92 18.91 -9.50
N LEU A 248 31.64 18.56 -9.48
CA LEU A 248 30.59 19.26 -8.75
C LEU A 248 30.00 18.37 -7.65
N SER A 249 29.72 18.98 -6.51
CA SER A 249 28.92 18.41 -5.43
C SER A 249 27.83 19.41 -5.06
N VAL A 250 26.58 18.96 -5.03
CA VAL A 250 25.43 19.79 -4.63
C VAL A 250 24.74 19.09 -3.48
N SER A 251 24.61 19.77 -2.34
CA SER A 251 24.07 19.17 -1.12
C SER A 251 23.12 20.07 -0.36
N GLY A 252 22.24 19.46 0.42
CA GLY A 252 21.32 20.15 1.30
C GLY A 252 20.69 19.21 2.32
N ALA A 253 20.38 19.73 3.50
CA ALA A 253 19.67 18.96 4.52
C ALA A 253 18.16 19.11 4.35
N ASP A 254 17.41 18.03 4.60
CA ASP A 254 15.95 18.07 4.69
C ASP A 254 15.47 18.65 6.03
N LEU A 255 14.16 18.70 6.25
CA LEU A 255 13.50 19.21 7.47
C LEU A 255 14.05 18.58 8.77
N TYR A 256 14.54 17.35 8.70
CA TYR A 256 15.01 16.57 9.84
C TYR A 256 16.54 16.55 9.95
N GLY A 257 17.23 17.39 9.18
CA GLY A 257 18.69 17.45 9.19
C GLY A 257 19.38 16.30 8.44
N ARG A 258 18.63 15.48 7.69
CA ARG A 258 19.18 14.38 6.89
C ARG A 258 19.81 14.95 5.63
N MET A 259 21.06 14.58 5.35
CA MET A 259 21.82 15.12 4.22
C MET A 259 21.50 14.42 2.90
N TRP A 260 21.33 15.22 1.86
CA TRP A 260 21.13 14.78 0.48
C TRP A 260 22.21 15.39 -0.39
N THR A 261 22.84 14.56 -1.23
CA THR A 261 23.96 15.01 -2.06
C THR A 261 23.86 14.44 -3.47
N TRP A 262 24.08 15.30 -4.46
CA TRP A 262 24.37 14.94 -5.84
C TRP A 262 25.86 15.18 -6.13
N ARG A 263 26.47 14.31 -6.93
CA ARG A 263 27.85 14.46 -7.39
C ARG A 263 27.91 14.19 -8.89
N GLY A 264 28.65 15.02 -9.61
CA GLY A 264 28.84 14.89 -11.05
C GLY A 264 30.05 15.65 -11.56
N SER A 265 30.21 15.73 -12.87
CA SER A 265 31.22 16.57 -13.49
C SER A 265 30.67 17.30 -14.70
N VAL A 266 31.12 18.53 -14.91
CA VAL A 266 30.73 19.38 -16.04
C VAL A 266 31.95 19.91 -16.78
N GLU A 267 31.79 20.15 -18.07
CA GLU A 267 32.81 20.83 -18.86
C GLU A 267 32.83 22.34 -18.60
N ASN A 268 33.94 22.99 -18.94
CA ASN A 268 34.05 24.43 -18.81
C ASN A 268 32.99 25.16 -19.67
N GLY A 269 32.24 26.08 -19.05
CA GLY A 269 31.18 26.85 -19.71
C GLY A 269 29.86 26.07 -19.87
N GLN A 270 29.82 24.79 -19.49
CA GLN A 270 28.58 24.03 -19.48
C GLN A 270 27.66 24.52 -18.35
N THR A 271 26.36 24.63 -18.67
CA THR A 271 25.32 24.85 -17.67
C THR A 271 24.57 23.55 -17.46
N ILE A 272 24.45 23.13 -16.20
CA ILE A 272 23.61 22.00 -15.80
C ILE A 272 22.40 22.54 -15.05
N ALA A 273 21.22 22.05 -15.41
CA ALA A 273 19.95 22.50 -14.85
C ALA A 273 19.19 21.33 -14.23
N ASP A 274 18.61 21.58 -13.05
CA ASP A 274 17.65 20.76 -12.30
C ASP A 274 18.15 19.40 -11.80
N GLU A 275 18.90 18.65 -12.61
CA GLU A 275 19.53 17.37 -12.25
C GLU A 275 20.27 17.42 -10.91
N PRO A 276 21.07 18.46 -10.61
CA PRO A 276 21.77 18.51 -9.33
C PRO A 276 20.84 18.60 -8.10
N ILE A 277 19.56 18.94 -8.29
CA ILE A 277 18.55 18.91 -7.24
C ILE A 277 17.83 17.56 -7.24
N TRP A 278 17.19 17.18 -8.36
CA TRP A 278 16.31 16.02 -8.34
C TRP A 278 17.07 14.70 -8.19
N ALA A 279 18.32 14.65 -8.67
CA ALA A 279 19.17 13.47 -8.60
C ALA A 279 19.99 13.37 -7.30
N MET A 280 19.77 14.25 -6.31
CA MET A 280 20.40 14.09 -5.01
C MET A 280 20.03 12.75 -4.39
N GLN A 281 21.02 12.06 -3.83
CA GLN A 281 20.83 10.82 -3.09
C GLN A 281 20.89 11.10 -1.59
N PHE A 282 20.13 10.35 -0.81
CA PHE A 282 20.26 10.37 0.64
C PHE A 282 21.63 9.80 1.05
N ASP A 283 22.41 10.55 1.84
CA ASP A 283 23.76 10.14 2.24
C ASP A 283 23.76 9.04 3.33
N GLY A 284 22.62 8.80 3.99
CA GLY A 284 22.50 7.78 5.03
C GLY A 284 22.18 6.37 4.50
N PRO A 285 21.94 5.41 5.40
CA PRO A 285 21.58 4.05 5.03
C PRO A 285 20.30 4.01 4.17
N ALA A 286 20.34 3.25 3.06
CA ALA A 286 19.25 3.23 2.09
C ALA A 286 17.91 2.74 2.65
N ASP A 287 17.88 2.06 3.79
CA ASP A 287 16.67 1.63 4.50
C ASP A 287 16.12 2.66 5.49
N ARG A 288 16.85 3.75 5.73
CA ARG A 288 16.40 4.94 6.47
C ARG A 288 15.96 6.08 5.56
N ALA A 289 16.17 5.94 4.25
CA ALA A 289 15.73 6.92 3.28
C ALA A 289 14.20 6.96 3.22
N ASP A 290 13.64 8.15 3.34
CA ASP A 290 12.23 8.47 3.16
C ASP A 290 12.14 9.65 2.17
N LEU A 291 10.92 10.01 1.78
CA LEU A 291 10.64 11.17 0.94
C LEU A 291 11.33 12.43 1.49
N PHE A 292 11.94 13.21 0.60
CA PHE A 292 12.53 14.49 0.96
C PHE A 292 11.45 15.48 1.40
N ILE A 293 11.60 16.08 2.58
CA ILE A 293 10.74 17.17 3.06
C ILE A 293 11.60 18.44 3.19
N PRO A 294 11.31 19.53 2.46
CA PRO A 294 12.09 20.75 2.59
C PRO A 294 11.97 21.33 4.01
N PRO A 295 13.03 21.97 4.54
CA PRO A 295 12.93 22.75 5.77
C PRO A 295 11.89 23.87 5.66
N GLU A 296 11.30 24.28 6.80
CA GLU A 296 10.39 25.43 6.85
C GLU A 296 11.09 26.76 6.50
N GLN A 297 12.34 26.90 6.96
CA GLN A 297 13.23 28.00 6.59
C GLN A 297 13.76 27.80 5.17
N PRO A 298 14.24 28.86 4.48
CA PRO A 298 14.84 28.72 3.15
C PRO A 298 15.86 27.57 3.13
N TRP A 299 15.63 26.59 2.27
CA TRP A 299 16.47 25.41 2.12
C TRP A 299 17.84 25.83 1.61
N GLN A 300 18.88 25.50 2.37
CA GLN A 300 20.26 25.83 2.02
C GLN A 300 20.83 24.76 1.09
N VAL A 301 20.99 25.11 -0.19
CA VAL A 301 21.62 24.25 -1.20
C VAL A 301 23.05 24.71 -1.42
N ARG A 302 24.01 23.93 -0.94
CA ARG A 302 25.45 24.17 -1.13
C ARG A 302 25.90 23.59 -2.46
N VAL A 303 26.55 24.41 -3.29
CA VAL A 303 27.18 23.99 -4.54
C VAL A 303 28.69 24.15 -4.38
N GLU A 304 29.42 23.07 -4.58
CA GLU A 304 30.88 23.02 -4.48
C GLU A 304 31.47 22.53 -5.79
N ALA A 305 32.49 23.22 -6.28
CA ALA A 305 33.24 22.88 -7.47
C ALA A 305 34.70 22.67 -7.12
N SER A 306 35.32 21.67 -7.76
CA SER A 306 36.76 21.45 -7.65
C SER A 306 37.37 21.00 -8.98
N VAL A 307 38.55 21.53 -9.29
CA VAL A 307 39.33 21.15 -10.48
C VAL A 307 40.81 21.49 -10.25
N ASP A 308 41.72 20.59 -10.58
CA ASP A 308 43.19 20.78 -10.50
C ASP A 308 43.68 21.40 -9.16
N GLY A 309 43.10 20.97 -8.04
CA GLY A 309 43.43 21.47 -6.70
C GLY A 309 42.82 22.84 -6.32
N ARG A 310 42.05 23.45 -7.22
CA ARG A 310 41.25 24.66 -6.96
C ARG A 310 39.87 24.29 -6.46
N SER A 311 39.26 25.16 -5.66
CA SER A 311 37.90 24.97 -5.17
C SER A 311 37.11 26.28 -5.15
N ALA A 312 35.82 26.19 -5.41
CA ALA A 312 34.87 27.28 -5.27
C ALA A 312 33.57 26.72 -4.67
N ALA A 313 32.88 27.50 -3.86
CA ALA A 313 31.64 27.05 -3.25
C ALA A 313 30.69 28.22 -2.94
N LEU A 314 29.41 28.03 -3.24
CA LEU A 314 28.33 29.00 -3.02
C LEU A 314 27.13 28.29 -2.40
N THR A 315 26.28 29.05 -1.70
CA THR A 315 25.02 28.53 -1.15
C THR A 315 23.85 29.30 -1.76
N CYS A 316 22.90 28.56 -2.34
CA CYS A 316 21.60 29.09 -2.76
C CYS A 316 20.57 28.89 -1.65
N LEU A 317 19.79 29.93 -1.34
CA LEU A 317 18.65 29.81 -0.42
C LEU A 317 17.37 29.59 -1.22
N ARG A 318 16.90 28.35 -1.26
CA ARG A 318 15.66 27.98 -1.97
C ARG A 318 14.46 28.15 -1.05
N ARG A 319 13.46 28.93 -1.47
CA ARG A 319 12.30 29.30 -0.65
C ARG A 319 11.03 28.60 -1.12
N ALA A 320 10.16 28.21 -0.18
CA ALA A 320 8.82 27.73 -0.53
C ALA A 320 7.92 28.84 -1.07
N THR A 321 8.16 30.08 -0.63
CA THR A 321 7.24 31.20 -0.84
C THR A 321 8.00 32.45 -1.29
N ASP A 322 7.35 33.23 -2.16
CA ASP A 322 7.75 34.60 -2.45
C ASP A 322 7.71 35.46 -1.16
N PRO A 323 8.71 36.31 -0.90
CA PRO A 323 8.74 37.17 0.29
C PRO A 323 7.55 38.13 0.43
N ALA A 324 6.82 38.41 -0.66
CA ALA A 324 5.65 39.27 -0.65
C ALA A 324 4.35 38.54 -0.24
N VAL A 325 4.38 37.22 -0.07
CA VAL A 325 3.23 36.42 0.39
C VAL A 325 3.25 36.33 1.91
N GLU A 326 2.09 36.55 2.52
CA GLU A 326 1.86 36.33 3.94
C GLU A 326 1.25 34.94 4.15
N VAL A 327 1.81 34.14 5.06
CA VAL A 327 1.26 32.82 5.44
C VAL A 327 0.82 32.87 6.89
N ILE A 328 -0.47 32.74 7.13
CA ILE A 328 -1.11 32.96 8.42
C ILE A 328 -1.76 31.67 8.87
N GLU A 329 -1.53 31.28 10.12
CA GLU A 329 -2.26 30.20 10.76
C GLU A 329 -3.60 30.70 11.32
N ILE A 330 -4.68 30.00 10.99
CA ILE A 330 -6.05 30.37 11.37
C ILE A 330 -6.83 29.13 11.83
N ASP A 331 -7.98 29.36 12.47
CA ASP A 331 -8.96 28.33 12.80
C ASP A 331 -10.14 28.41 11.83
N VAL A 332 -10.53 27.26 11.28
CA VAL A 332 -11.71 27.10 10.42
C VAL A 332 -12.53 25.94 10.96
N ASP A 333 -13.68 26.24 11.57
CA ASP A 333 -14.58 25.25 12.17
C ASP A 333 -13.89 24.38 13.24
N GLY A 334 -13.09 25.00 14.11
CA GLY A 334 -12.38 24.32 15.20
C GLY A 334 -11.18 23.49 14.74
N ARG A 335 -10.67 23.75 13.52
CA ARG A 335 -9.54 23.04 12.90
C ARG A 335 -8.49 24.00 12.39
N ARG A 336 -7.23 23.57 12.48
CA ARG A 336 -6.06 24.32 12.00
C ARG A 336 -6.12 24.46 10.47
N ALA A 337 -5.84 25.67 9.99
CA ALA A 337 -5.66 25.96 8.58
C ALA A 337 -4.50 26.97 8.37
N LEU A 338 -3.88 26.96 7.18
CA LEU A 338 -2.87 27.94 6.77
C LEU A 338 -3.39 28.72 5.57
N LEU A 339 -3.58 30.03 5.73
CA LEU A 339 -3.97 30.94 4.68
C LEU A 339 -2.73 31.63 4.11
N ALA A 340 -2.42 31.37 2.84
CA ALA A 340 -1.40 32.07 2.07
C ALA A 340 -2.04 33.19 1.23
N VAL A 341 -1.71 34.44 1.55
CA VAL A 341 -2.26 35.64 0.92
C VAL A 341 -1.18 36.31 0.06
N PRO A 342 -1.39 36.45 -1.26
CA PRO A 342 -0.48 37.21 -2.11
C PRO A 342 -0.54 38.70 -1.80
N ALA A 343 0.53 39.44 -2.09
CA ALA A 343 0.56 40.91 -1.94
C ALA A 343 -0.56 41.63 -2.70
N SER A 344 -1.04 41.05 -3.80
CA SER A 344 -2.23 41.50 -4.54
C SER A 344 -3.27 40.39 -4.59
N ALA A 345 -4.24 40.41 -3.67
CA ALA A 345 -5.32 39.43 -3.56
C ALA A 345 -6.44 39.62 -4.61
N THR A 346 -6.08 39.93 -5.86
CA THR A 346 -7.03 40.13 -6.97
C THR A 346 -7.25 38.87 -7.82
N GLY A 347 -6.46 37.83 -7.60
CA GLY A 347 -6.49 36.56 -8.34
C GLY A 347 -7.58 35.59 -7.86
N PRO A 348 -7.59 34.34 -8.36
CA PRO A 348 -8.48 33.30 -7.85
C PRO A 348 -8.12 32.92 -6.41
N ALA A 349 -9.05 32.24 -5.73
CA ALA A 349 -8.81 31.66 -4.42
C ALA A 349 -9.06 30.14 -4.44
N VAL A 350 -8.31 29.38 -3.65
CA VAL A 350 -8.38 27.91 -3.64
C VAL A 350 -8.20 27.32 -2.24
N VAL A 351 -9.00 26.29 -1.92
CA VAL A 351 -8.77 25.45 -0.73
C VAL A 351 -8.01 24.20 -1.13
N CYS A 352 -6.94 23.85 -0.41
CA CYS A 352 -6.07 22.71 -0.66
C CYS A 352 -6.17 21.67 0.48
N PHE A 353 -6.50 20.43 0.11
CA PHE A 353 -6.63 19.31 1.02
C PHE A 353 -5.51 18.28 0.79
N GLY A 354 -4.77 17.96 1.86
CA GLY A 354 -3.72 16.94 1.86
C GLY A 354 -4.25 15.51 1.68
N GLY A 355 -3.34 14.56 1.48
CA GLY A 355 -3.65 13.13 1.41
C GLY A 355 -3.83 12.52 2.80
N SER A 356 -3.54 11.22 2.91
CA SER A 356 -3.62 10.47 4.18
C SER A 356 -2.63 10.95 5.25
N GLU A 357 -1.63 11.75 4.88
CA GLU A 357 -0.68 12.36 5.81
C GLU A 357 -1.38 13.35 6.75
N GLY A 358 -2.51 13.92 6.34
CA GLY A 358 -3.25 14.90 7.12
C GLY A 358 -2.47 16.20 7.37
N GLY A 359 -2.95 16.97 8.34
CA GLY A 359 -2.37 18.24 8.77
C GLY A 359 -2.33 19.32 7.68
N VAL A 360 -1.96 20.53 8.09
CA VAL A 360 -1.79 21.67 7.17
C VAL A 360 -0.42 21.66 6.47
N ASP A 361 0.58 21.08 7.11
CA ASP A 361 1.96 21.13 6.64
C ASP A 361 2.19 20.30 5.37
N SER A 362 1.38 19.25 5.15
CA SER A 362 1.37 18.48 3.90
C SER A 362 1.00 19.31 2.66
N GLN A 363 0.30 20.44 2.85
CA GLN A 363 -0.11 21.35 1.77
C GLN A 363 0.61 22.69 1.79
N ARG A 364 1.51 22.95 2.75
CA ARG A 364 2.26 24.21 2.87
C ARG A 364 2.98 24.58 1.57
N ALA A 365 3.70 23.63 0.96
CA ALA A 365 4.41 23.89 -0.29
C ALA A 365 3.46 24.29 -1.44
N ALA A 366 2.29 23.64 -1.52
CA ALA A 366 1.30 23.92 -2.56
C ALA A 366 0.70 25.33 -2.40
N VAL A 367 0.21 25.68 -1.19
CA VAL A 367 -0.39 27.00 -0.97
C VAL A 367 0.63 28.13 -1.14
N CYS A 368 1.89 27.91 -0.73
CA CYS A 368 2.97 28.87 -0.92
C CYS A 368 3.31 29.07 -2.40
N ALA A 369 3.39 28.01 -3.20
CA ALA A 369 3.66 28.09 -4.64
C ALA A 369 2.53 28.82 -5.37
N LEU A 370 1.27 28.50 -5.05
CA LEU A 370 0.09 29.13 -5.65
C LEU A 370 -0.02 30.62 -5.27
N ALA A 371 0.18 30.96 -4.00
CA ALA A 371 0.19 32.36 -3.55
C ALA A 371 1.32 33.17 -4.14
N SER A 372 2.49 32.57 -4.37
CA SER A 372 3.60 33.21 -5.09
C SER A 372 3.25 33.56 -6.55
N ARG A 373 2.17 32.97 -7.09
CA ARG A 373 1.62 33.26 -8.43
C ARG A 373 0.30 34.05 -8.38
N GLY A 374 -0.02 34.67 -7.23
CA GLY A 374 -1.17 35.56 -7.09
C GLY A 374 -2.50 34.87 -6.75
N VAL A 375 -2.48 33.61 -6.31
CA VAL A 375 -3.67 32.86 -5.89
C VAL A 375 -3.80 32.87 -4.37
N THR A 376 -4.91 33.35 -3.80
CA THR A 376 -5.16 33.19 -2.36
C THR A 376 -5.41 31.72 -2.04
N ALA A 377 -4.61 31.08 -1.20
CA ALA A 377 -4.65 29.63 -1.02
C ALA A 377 -4.78 29.23 0.46
N LEU A 378 -5.69 28.30 0.77
CA LEU A 378 -5.97 27.83 2.13
C LEU A 378 -5.64 26.34 2.26
N ALA A 379 -4.65 25.95 3.07
CA ALA A 379 -4.42 24.56 3.44
C ALA A 379 -5.28 24.22 4.66
N TYR A 380 -6.01 23.10 4.64
CA TYR A 380 -6.95 22.74 5.70
C TYR A 380 -6.72 21.34 6.28
N ALA A 381 -6.66 21.23 7.61
CA ALA A 381 -6.52 19.95 8.32
C ALA A 381 -7.88 19.23 8.46
N TRP A 382 -8.20 18.42 7.44
CA TRP A 382 -9.44 17.62 7.43
C TRP A 382 -9.35 16.34 8.28
N LEU A 383 -8.13 15.83 8.52
CA LEU A 383 -7.85 14.76 9.48
C LEU A 383 -7.69 15.32 10.89
N ASP A 384 -7.90 14.47 11.88
CA ASP A 384 -7.68 14.84 13.28
C ASP A 384 -6.18 14.80 13.59
N ASP A 385 -5.67 15.88 14.20
CA ASP A 385 -4.27 15.99 14.60
C ASP A 385 -4.00 15.13 15.85
N GLY A 386 -2.91 14.36 15.83
CA GLY A 386 -2.50 13.51 16.94
C GLY A 386 -1.08 12.97 16.76
N PRO A 387 -0.46 12.44 17.84
CA PRO A 387 0.87 11.84 17.75
C PRO A 387 0.86 10.52 16.95
N ASP A 388 -0.29 9.87 16.83
CA ASP A 388 -0.48 8.65 16.05
C ASP A 388 -1.16 8.97 14.72
N ALA A 389 -0.87 8.16 13.69
CA ALA A 389 -1.54 8.27 12.40
C ALA A 389 -3.05 8.06 12.57
N ALA A 390 -3.83 9.11 12.40
CA ALA A 390 -5.27 9.07 12.56
C ALA A 390 -5.89 8.12 11.51
N PRO A 391 -6.77 7.19 11.91
CA PRO A 391 -7.46 6.35 10.94
C PRO A 391 -8.35 7.19 10.04
N ILE A 392 -8.41 6.84 8.76
CA ILE A 392 -9.36 7.40 7.81
C ILE A 392 -10.64 6.59 7.94
N ALA A 393 -11.43 6.90 8.96
CA ALA A 393 -12.65 6.18 9.31
C ALA A 393 -13.73 7.15 9.80
N ASP A 394 -14.94 6.99 9.27
CA ASP A 394 -16.13 7.75 9.64
C ASP A 394 -15.99 9.29 9.55
N ILE A 395 -15.16 9.78 8.63
CA ILE A 395 -14.83 11.21 8.55
C ILE A 395 -15.97 11.99 7.87
N PRO A 396 -16.53 13.04 8.50
CA PRO A 396 -17.59 13.85 7.90
C PRO A 396 -17.10 14.60 6.65
N LEU A 397 -17.78 14.39 5.53
CA LEU A 397 -17.56 15.14 4.28
C LEU A 397 -17.82 16.64 4.45
N GLU A 398 -18.60 17.02 5.46
CA GLU A 398 -18.86 18.39 5.88
C GLU A 398 -17.58 19.14 6.28
N ARG A 399 -16.51 18.46 6.69
CA ARG A 399 -15.20 19.10 6.98
C ARG A 399 -14.65 19.80 5.72
N PHE A 400 -14.76 19.16 4.55
CA PHE A 400 -14.34 19.77 3.28
C PHE A 400 -15.24 20.95 2.89
N ALA A 401 -16.56 20.78 3.07
CA ALA A 401 -17.55 21.82 2.78
C ALA A 401 -17.33 23.07 3.63
N ALA A 402 -17.04 22.90 4.92
CA ALA A 402 -16.77 24.00 5.86
C ALA A 402 -15.57 24.86 5.41
N ALA A 403 -14.47 24.23 4.97
CA ALA A 403 -13.30 24.95 4.49
C ALA A 403 -13.58 25.73 3.19
N VAL A 404 -14.31 25.12 2.24
CA VAL A 404 -14.74 25.78 0.99
C VAL A 404 -15.64 26.97 1.29
N HIS A 405 -16.65 26.78 2.16
CA HIS A 405 -17.57 27.83 2.55
C HIS A 405 -16.84 28.99 3.23
N TRP A 406 -15.96 28.70 4.19
CA TRP A 406 -15.18 29.72 4.88
C TRP A 406 -14.35 30.56 3.92
N LEU A 407 -13.61 29.94 2.99
CA LEU A 407 -12.79 30.69 2.04
C LEU A 407 -13.65 31.51 1.08
N SER A 408 -14.80 30.96 0.65
CA SER A 408 -15.75 31.66 -0.21
C SER A 408 -16.31 32.92 0.45
N GLU A 409 -16.67 32.84 1.73
CA GLU A 409 -17.09 34.02 2.50
C GLU A 409 -15.93 35.02 2.69
N HIS A 410 -14.73 34.52 2.98
CA HIS A 410 -13.55 35.34 3.19
C HIS A 410 -13.19 36.20 1.96
N VAL A 411 -13.33 35.65 0.76
CA VAL A 411 -13.02 36.36 -0.50
C VAL A 411 -14.26 36.97 -1.17
N GLY A 412 -15.46 36.72 -0.65
CA GLY A 412 -16.71 37.29 -1.15
C GLY A 412 -17.18 36.71 -2.49
N GLY A 413 -16.92 35.44 -2.77
CA GLY A 413 -17.33 34.79 -4.03
C GLY A 413 -16.93 33.32 -4.17
N PRO A 414 -17.26 32.67 -5.30
CA PRO A 414 -16.90 31.26 -5.52
C PRO A 414 -15.40 31.02 -5.55
N VAL A 415 -14.96 29.90 -5.00
CA VAL A 415 -13.54 29.53 -4.87
C VAL A 415 -13.24 28.22 -5.57
N ALA A 416 -11.99 27.98 -5.93
CA ALA A 416 -11.59 26.65 -6.37
C ALA A 416 -11.35 25.72 -5.17
N ALA A 417 -11.33 24.42 -5.43
CA ALA A 417 -10.93 23.42 -4.45
C ALA A 417 -9.95 22.43 -5.07
N MET A 418 -8.96 22.01 -4.30
CA MET A 418 -7.88 21.15 -4.72
C MET A 418 -7.67 20.06 -3.67
N GLY A 419 -7.56 18.80 -4.10
CA GLY A 419 -7.22 17.70 -3.20
C GLY A 419 -6.16 16.78 -3.82
N ILE A 420 -5.38 16.12 -2.97
CA ILE A 420 -4.47 15.04 -3.37
C ILE A 420 -4.86 13.72 -2.72
N SER A 421 -4.78 12.63 -3.47
CA SER A 421 -4.98 11.27 -2.95
C SER A 421 -6.31 11.12 -2.19
N ARG A 422 -6.29 10.69 -0.92
CA ARG A 422 -7.47 10.63 -0.04
C ARG A 422 -8.21 11.98 0.12
N GLY A 423 -7.49 13.09 0.08
CA GLY A 423 -8.09 14.43 0.05
C GLY A 423 -8.82 14.72 -1.27
N ALA A 424 -8.31 14.22 -2.39
CA ALA A 424 -8.99 14.31 -3.70
C ALA A 424 -10.28 13.48 -3.71
N GLU A 425 -10.22 12.27 -3.15
CA GLU A 425 -11.39 11.41 -2.97
C GLU A 425 -12.47 12.08 -2.11
N GLY A 426 -12.09 12.54 -0.91
CA GLY A 426 -13.00 13.23 0.01
C GLY A 426 -13.62 14.47 -0.62
N LEU A 427 -12.81 15.32 -1.27
CA LEU A 427 -13.29 16.50 -1.99
C LEU A 427 -14.29 16.15 -3.10
N ALA A 428 -13.97 15.19 -3.96
CA ALA A 428 -14.86 14.78 -5.03
C ALA A 428 -16.17 14.16 -4.49
N ALA A 429 -16.08 13.37 -3.42
CA ALA A 429 -17.23 12.80 -2.73
C ALA A 429 -18.14 13.86 -2.08
N THR A 430 -17.56 14.92 -1.49
CA THR A 430 -18.28 16.09 -0.96
C THR A 430 -19.01 16.82 -2.08
N LEU A 431 -18.32 17.18 -3.16
CA LEU A 431 -18.92 17.97 -4.25
C LEU A 431 -19.98 17.20 -5.04
N ALA A 432 -19.88 15.87 -5.11
CA ALA A 432 -20.92 15.02 -5.69
C ALA A 432 -22.22 14.99 -4.83
N ARG A 433 -22.15 15.41 -3.56
CA ARG A 433 -23.27 15.34 -2.59
C ARG A 433 -23.78 16.72 -2.15
N GLU A 434 -22.96 17.75 -2.24
CA GLU A 434 -23.24 19.13 -1.82
C GLU A 434 -23.11 20.07 -3.03
N ALA A 435 -24.05 19.97 -3.98
CA ALA A 435 -24.01 20.69 -5.25
C ALA A 435 -24.16 22.23 -5.12
N ASP A 436 -24.63 22.71 -3.98
CA ASP A 436 -24.84 24.14 -3.70
C ASP A 436 -23.58 24.85 -3.19
N LEU A 437 -22.46 24.13 -3.03
CA LEU A 437 -21.19 24.74 -2.64
C LEU A 437 -20.70 25.70 -3.73
N ALA A 438 -20.29 26.91 -3.32
CA ALA A 438 -19.79 27.96 -4.19
C ALA A 438 -18.38 27.64 -4.73
N VAL A 439 -18.29 26.67 -5.63
CA VAL A 439 -17.03 26.20 -6.22
C VAL A 439 -16.92 26.61 -7.69
N SER A 440 -15.85 27.31 -8.04
CA SER A 440 -15.59 27.76 -9.41
C SER A 440 -14.81 26.75 -10.25
N ALA A 441 -13.98 25.91 -9.63
CA ALA A 441 -13.20 24.87 -10.29
C ALA A 441 -12.68 23.83 -9.29
N VAL A 442 -12.36 22.62 -9.77
CA VAL A 442 -11.82 21.54 -8.94
C VAL A 442 -10.54 20.98 -9.55
N ILE A 443 -9.54 20.74 -8.71
CA ILE A 443 -8.27 20.09 -9.08
C ILE A 443 -8.13 18.81 -8.24
N LEU A 444 -8.02 17.65 -8.88
CA LEU A 444 -7.84 16.36 -8.21
C LEU A 444 -6.51 15.73 -8.62
N LEU A 445 -5.55 15.73 -7.71
CA LEU A 445 -4.23 15.11 -7.90
C LEU A 445 -4.26 13.66 -7.43
N SER A 446 -3.81 12.75 -8.28
CA SER A 446 -3.83 11.31 -8.06
C SER A 446 -5.18 10.81 -7.51
N PRO A 447 -6.30 11.09 -8.22
CA PRO A 447 -7.65 10.97 -7.69
C PRO A 447 -8.10 9.52 -7.48
N SER A 448 -9.22 9.37 -6.78
CA SER A 448 -10.03 8.15 -6.77
C SER A 448 -11.37 8.37 -7.47
N SER A 449 -11.87 7.36 -8.18
CA SER A 449 -13.22 7.36 -8.79
C SER A 449 -14.30 6.79 -7.87
N VAL A 450 -13.90 6.22 -6.74
CA VAL A 450 -14.76 5.56 -5.76
C VAL A 450 -14.41 6.04 -4.36
N THR A 451 -15.36 5.98 -3.44
CA THR A 451 -15.08 6.05 -2.01
C THR A 451 -14.55 4.70 -1.55
N TRP A 452 -13.41 4.67 -0.87
CA TRP A 452 -12.78 3.42 -0.43
C TRP A 452 -13.14 3.07 1.02
N GLN A 453 -13.01 1.79 1.35
CA GLN A 453 -13.09 1.28 2.70
C GLN A 453 -12.10 2.00 3.63
N ALA A 454 -12.49 2.17 4.90
CA ALA A 454 -11.65 2.78 5.92
C ALA A 454 -10.31 2.06 6.11
N ILE A 455 -9.28 2.84 6.43
CA ILE A 455 -7.92 2.36 6.72
C ILE A 455 -7.44 2.98 8.03
N GLY A 456 -6.81 2.17 8.87
CA GLY A 456 -6.10 2.59 10.07
C GLY A 456 -4.63 2.12 10.06
N PRO A 457 -3.91 2.27 11.19
CA PRO A 457 -2.50 1.88 11.30
C PRO A 457 -2.22 0.41 10.95
N ASP A 458 -3.18 -0.49 11.25
CA ASP A 458 -3.06 -1.93 10.98
C ASP A 458 -3.62 -2.34 9.59
N GLY A 459 -3.95 -1.38 8.73
CA GLY A 459 -4.52 -1.61 7.40
C GLY A 459 -6.02 -1.40 7.33
N GLU A 460 -6.72 -2.21 6.52
CA GLU A 460 -8.17 -2.08 6.32
C GLU A 460 -8.95 -2.22 7.63
N ILE A 461 -10.00 -1.43 7.80
CA ILE A 461 -10.93 -1.58 8.93
C ILE A 461 -12.19 -2.28 8.42
N PRO A 462 -12.42 -3.58 8.75
CA PRO A 462 -13.52 -4.35 8.20
C PRO A 462 -14.89 -3.73 8.50
N GLY A 463 -15.71 -3.55 7.47
CA GLY A 463 -17.10 -3.09 7.64
C GLY A 463 -17.27 -1.60 7.94
N THR A 464 -16.21 -0.79 7.77
CA THR A 464 -16.19 0.62 8.16
C THR A 464 -15.95 1.51 6.93
N SER A 465 -16.69 2.61 6.84
CA SER A 465 -16.56 3.58 5.75
C SER A 465 -15.47 4.61 6.07
N SER A 466 -14.74 5.07 5.06
CA SER A 466 -13.84 6.21 5.22
C SER A 466 -14.62 7.50 5.53
N TRP A 467 -15.82 7.63 4.96
CA TRP A 467 -16.56 8.89 4.92
C TRP A 467 -17.97 8.75 5.49
N THR A 468 -18.43 9.79 6.18
CA THR A 468 -19.83 9.98 6.54
C THR A 468 -20.40 11.21 5.83
N HIS A 469 -21.69 11.16 5.55
CA HIS A 469 -22.47 12.29 5.05
C HIS A 469 -23.74 12.40 5.87
N ARG A 470 -23.96 13.56 6.50
CA ARG A 470 -25.09 13.82 7.40
C ARG A 470 -25.24 12.76 8.50
N GLY A 471 -24.09 12.33 9.03
CA GLY A 471 -23.99 11.30 10.07
C GLY A 471 -24.28 9.87 9.61
N GLN A 472 -24.47 9.63 8.30
CA GLN A 472 -24.64 8.29 7.74
C GLN A 472 -23.35 7.84 7.04
N PRO A 473 -22.90 6.58 7.21
CA PRO A 473 -21.76 6.05 6.47
C PRO A 473 -22.02 6.07 4.96
N CYS A 474 -21.06 6.58 4.19
CA CYS A 474 -21.09 6.45 2.74
C CYS A 474 -20.84 4.99 2.35
N ALA A 475 -21.44 4.53 1.25
CA ALA A 475 -21.03 3.27 0.61
C ALA A 475 -19.55 3.36 0.20
N TYR A 476 -18.87 2.21 0.14
CA TYR A 476 -17.46 2.16 -0.18
C TYR A 476 -17.09 0.93 -1.01
N ALA A 477 -16.05 1.07 -1.82
CA ALA A 477 -15.37 -0.02 -2.50
C ALA A 477 -14.51 -0.79 -1.49
N PRO A 478 -14.60 -2.14 -1.45
CA PRO A 478 -13.78 -2.94 -0.57
C PRO A 478 -12.30 -2.82 -0.97
N LEU A 479 -11.41 -2.71 0.00
CA LEU A 479 -9.97 -2.76 -0.25
C LEU A 479 -9.46 -4.16 0.10
N PRO A 480 -9.21 -5.05 -0.86
CA PRO A 480 -8.77 -6.41 -0.56
C PRO A 480 -7.29 -6.47 -0.15
N SER A 481 -6.97 -6.19 1.12
CA SER A 481 -5.60 -6.31 1.64
C SER A 481 -4.98 -7.70 1.43
N GLY A 482 -5.81 -8.72 1.26
CA GLY A 482 -5.39 -10.07 0.88
C GLY A 482 -4.51 -10.13 -0.37
N ALA A 483 -4.69 -9.19 -1.31
CA ALA A 483 -3.85 -9.05 -2.51
C ALA A 483 -2.37 -8.80 -2.17
N LEU A 484 -2.09 -8.20 -1.02
CA LEU A 484 -0.74 -7.87 -0.56
C LEU A 484 -0.03 -9.03 0.14
N MET A 485 -0.75 -10.08 0.53
CA MET A 485 -0.19 -11.20 1.30
C MET A 485 1.03 -11.86 0.63
N PRO A 486 1.05 -12.13 -0.70
CA PRO A 486 2.23 -12.66 -1.36
C PRO A 486 3.46 -11.75 -1.22
N GLN A 487 3.25 -10.43 -1.28
CA GLN A 487 4.32 -9.45 -1.12
C GLN A 487 4.80 -9.41 0.33
N LEU A 488 3.90 -9.40 1.32
CA LEU A 488 4.23 -9.44 2.74
C LEU A 488 5.03 -10.70 3.12
N VAL A 489 4.60 -11.89 2.65
CA VAL A 489 5.34 -13.14 2.88
C VAL A 489 6.71 -13.10 2.21
N GLY A 490 6.79 -12.57 0.98
CA GLY A 490 8.06 -12.40 0.27
C GLY A 490 9.02 -11.46 1.01
N ASN A 491 8.51 -10.35 1.56
CA ASN A 491 9.27 -9.39 2.35
C ASN A 491 9.74 -10.02 3.67
N ALA A 492 8.86 -10.71 4.40
CA ALA A 492 9.21 -11.44 5.62
C ALA A 492 10.31 -12.49 5.39
N TRP A 493 10.28 -13.18 4.25
CA TRP A 493 11.29 -14.18 3.87
C TRP A 493 12.67 -13.55 3.61
N ARG A 494 12.70 -12.38 2.95
CA ARG A 494 13.95 -11.68 2.62
C ARG A 494 14.48 -10.80 3.75
N LEU A 495 13.66 -10.51 4.76
CA LEU A 495 13.95 -9.52 5.81
C LEU A 495 15.36 -9.63 6.39
N SER A 496 15.80 -10.83 6.78
CA SER A 496 17.14 -11.00 7.38
C SER A 496 18.28 -10.63 6.42
N ARG A 497 18.12 -10.93 5.14
CA ARG A 497 19.08 -10.55 4.10
C ARG A 497 19.02 -9.05 3.81
N ASP A 498 17.82 -8.50 3.76
CA ASP A 498 17.61 -7.08 3.45
C ASP A 498 18.09 -6.18 4.59
N VAL A 499 17.94 -6.61 5.85
CA VAL A 499 18.56 -5.96 7.03
C VAL A 499 20.08 -5.99 6.93
N ALA A 500 20.68 -7.15 6.65
CA ALA A 500 22.14 -7.25 6.51
C ALA A 500 22.69 -6.36 5.38
N ALA A 501 21.90 -6.16 4.32
CA ALA A 501 22.26 -5.36 3.16
C ALA A 501 21.79 -3.89 3.23
N HIS A 502 21.20 -3.43 4.35
CA HIS A 502 20.61 -2.10 4.49
C HIS A 502 19.62 -1.76 3.35
N ARG A 503 18.89 -2.76 2.87
CA ARG A 503 17.90 -2.62 1.80
C ARG A 503 16.54 -2.32 2.40
N PRO A 504 15.83 -1.31 1.90
CA PRO A 504 14.51 -0.97 2.36
C PRO A 504 13.51 -2.09 2.13
N THR A 505 12.59 -2.28 3.07
CA THR A 505 11.39 -3.07 2.84
C THR A 505 10.32 -2.13 2.31
N VAL A 506 9.71 -2.49 1.18
CA VAL A 506 8.72 -1.62 0.53
C VAL A 506 7.45 -2.40 0.26
N LEU A 507 6.32 -1.76 0.53
CA LEU A 507 4.97 -2.23 0.24
C LEU A 507 4.39 -1.43 -0.94
N ARG A 508 3.90 -2.12 -1.96
CA ARG A 508 3.21 -1.50 -3.11
C ARG A 508 1.73 -1.76 -2.96
N LEU A 509 0.95 -0.70 -2.78
CA LEU A 509 -0.48 -0.83 -2.50
C LEU A 509 -1.31 -0.96 -3.78
N HIS A 510 -0.77 -0.57 -4.94
CA HIS A 510 -1.48 -0.57 -6.22
C HIS A 510 -2.25 -1.87 -6.50
N PRO A 511 -1.69 -3.08 -6.32
CA PRO A 511 -2.42 -4.32 -6.62
C PRO A 511 -3.68 -4.53 -5.79
N ALA A 512 -3.70 -4.06 -4.53
CA ALA A 512 -4.89 -4.17 -3.69
C ALA A 512 -6.00 -3.24 -4.16
N TYR A 513 -5.67 -2.00 -4.53
CA TYR A 513 -6.64 -1.06 -5.08
C TYR A 513 -7.14 -1.49 -6.46
N GLU A 514 -6.26 -2.00 -7.31
CA GLU A 514 -6.63 -2.55 -8.63
C GLU A 514 -7.58 -3.75 -8.48
N GLU A 515 -7.29 -4.69 -7.59
CA GLU A 515 -8.21 -5.79 -7.29
C GLU A 515 -9.54 -5.29 -6.71
N GLY A 516 -9.51 -4.26 -5.86
CA GLY A 516 -10.70 -3.63 -5.30
C GLY A 516 -11.61 -3.03 -6.38
N LEU A 517 -11.04 -2.36 -7.38
CA LEU A 517 -11.78 -1.82 -8.53
C LEU A 517 -12.33 -2.91 -9.45
N ALA A 518 -11.63 -4.04 -9.56
CA ALA A 518 -12.07 -5.16 -10.39
C ALA A 518 -13.18 -6.01 -9.75
N ARG A 519 -13.44 -5.86 -8.44
CA ARG A 519 -14.56 -6.49 -7.74
C ARG A 519 -15.89 -5.78 -8.06
N ASP A 520 -17.00 -6.36 -7.61
CA ASP A 520 -18.32 -5.74 -7.71
C ASP A 520 -18.42 -4.54 -6.75
N VAL A 521 -17.97 -3.37 -7.24
CA VAL A 521 -18.02 -2.11 -6.49
C VAL A 521 -19.48 -1.68 -6.34
N PRO A 522 -19.97 -1.42 -5.12
CA PRO A 522 -21.33 -0.92 -4.92
C PRO A 522 -21.56 0.35 -5.75
N PRO A 523 -22.68 0.47 -6.50
CA PRO A 523 -22.93 1.65 -7.33
C PRO A 523 -22.85 2.98 -6.57
N ASP A 524 -23.32 2.98 -5.31
CA ASP A 524 -23.32 4.17 -4.45
C ASP A 524 -21.93 4.53 -3.89
N ALA A 525 -20.94 3.62 -4.03
CA ALA A 525 -19.54 3.88 -3.72
C ALA A 525 -18.81 4.57 -4.89
N VAL A 526 -19.36 4.50 -6.11
CA VAL A 526 -18.83 5.25 -7.24
C VAL A 526 -19.13 6.73 -7.03
N ILE A 527 -18.13 7.58 -7.16
CA ILE A 527 -18.31 9.03 -7.02
C ILE A 527 -19.12 9.53 -8.22
N ALA A 528 -20.27 10.15 -7.95
CA ALA A 528 -21.16 10.73 -8.96
C ALA A 528 -20.58 12.03 -9.53
N ALA A 529 -19.47 11.91 -10.27
CA ALA A 529 -18.71 13.04 -10.82
C ALA A 529 -19.55 13.91 -11.76
N GLU A 530 -20.60 13.36 -12.39
CA GLU A 530 -21.58 14.09 -13.20
C GLU A 530 -22.35 15.16 -12.42
N ALA A 531 -22.43 15.07 -11.08
CA ALA A 531 -23.10 16.04 -10.22
C ALA A 531 -22.23 17.26 -9.90
N ILE A 532 -20.92 17.21 -10.17
CA ILE A 532 -20.00 18.33 -9.90
C ILE A 532 -20.21 19.42 -10.97
N GLY A 533 -20.84 20.53 -10.63
CA GLY A 533 -21.27 21.54 -11.62
C GLY A 533 -20.16 22.37 -12.27
N CYS A 534 -18.97 22.41 -11.67
CA CYS A 534 -17.85 23.23 -12.14
C CYS A 534 -16.85 22.42 -13.00
N PRO A 535 -15.91 23.08 -13.72
CA PRO A 535 -14.80 22.42 -14.41
C PRO A 535 -13.93 21.60 -13.46
N VAL A 536 -13.48 20.44 -13.93
CA VAL A 536 -12.59 19.52 -13.19
C VAL A 536 -11.28 19.30 -13.95
N LEU A 537 -10.16 19.55 -13.27
CA LEU A 537 -8.83 19.13 -13.69
C LEU A 537 -8.43 17.88 -12.88
N THR A 538 -8.18 16.76 -13.54
CA THR A 538 -7.49 15.61 -12.94
C THR A 538 -6.02 15.61 -13.35
N VAL A 539 -5.15 15.16 -12.44
CA VAL A 539 -3.72 14.98 -12.72
C VAL A 539 -3.28 13.62 -12.18
N SER A 540 -2.61 12.81 -13.00
CA SER A 540 -2.10 11.49 -12.60
C SER A 540 -0.67 11.24 -13.10
N GLY A 541 0.01 10.32 -12.44
CA GLY A 541 1.28 9.75 -12.89
C GLY A 541 1.09 8.31 -13.40
N SER A 542 1.73 7.94 -14.50
CA SER A 542 1.59 6.59 -15.07
C SER A 542 2.35 5.49 -14.31
N ASP A 543 3.26 5.87 -13.40
CA ASP A 543 4.02 4.96 -12.51
C ASP A 543 3.54 5.07 -11.05
N ASP A 544 2.25 5.35 -10.82
CA ASP A 544 1.66 5.39 -9.48
C ASP A 544 1.67 3.98 -8.84
N GLU A 545 2.55 3.76 -7.85
CA GLU A 545 2.66 2.48 -7.14
C GLU A 545 1.74 2.37 -5.91
N LEU A 546 0.96 3.40 -5.61
CA LEU A 546 0.03 3.41 -4.48
C LEU A 546 -1.37 2.98 -4.91
N TRP A 547 -1.93 3.55 -5.98
CA TRP A 547 -3.22 3.14 -6.54
C TRP A 547 -3.35 3.50 -8.03
N PRO A 548 -4.32 2.95 -8.79
CA PRO A 548 -4.44 3.23 -10.23
C PRO A 548 -5.08 4.61 -10.50
N SER A 549 -4.39 5.69 -10.17
CA SER A 549 -4.94 7.06 -10.25
C SER A 549 -5.31 7.49 -11.67
N GLU A 550 -4.55 7.09 -12.69
CA GLU A 550 -4.85 7.45 -14.10
C GLU A 550 -6.19 6.86 -14.58
N SER A 551 -6.43 5.57 -14.32
CA SER A 551 -7.70 4.93 -14.72
C SER A 551 -8.88 5.46 -13.90
N MET A 552 -8.66 5.81 -12.64
CA MET A 552 -9.66 6.46 -11.80
C MET A 552 -9.97 7.89 -12.24
N ALA A 553 -8.98 8.66 -12.68
CA ALA A 553 -9.18 9.96 -13.29
C ALA A 553 -10.00 9.87 -14.58
N ASP A 554 -9.70 8.89 -15.45
CA ASP A 554 -10.47 8.63 -16.66
C ASP A 554 -11.92 8.22 -16.37
N ALA A 555 -12.14 7.40 -15.33
CA ALA A 555 -13.47 7.02 -14.89
C ALA A 555 -14.28 8.22 -14.36
N LEU A 556 -13.67 9.15 -13.62
CA LEU A 556 -14.34 10.37 -13.17
C LEU A 556 -14.76 11.26 -14.35
N LEU A 557 -13.84 11.56 -15.27
CA LEU A 557 -14.13 12.44 -16.41
C LEU A 557 -15.03 11.78 -17.45
N GLY A 558 -14.95 10.46 -17.63
CA GLY A 558 -15.81 9.72 -18.56
C GLY A 558 -17.30 9.76 -18.20
N ARG A 559 -17.65 10.10 -16.95
CA ARG A 559 -19.03 10.33 -16.51
C ARG A 559 -19.53 11.74 -16.81
N ARG A 560 -18.63 12.64 -17.20
CA ARG A 560 -18.89 14.07 -17.35
C ARG A 560 -18.94 14.44 -18.82
N ASN A 561 -19.70 15.50 -19.12
CA ASN A 561 -19.78 16.09 -20.45
C ASN A 561 -19.55 17.60 -20.37
N ASN A 562 -18.46 18.01 -19.73
CA ASN A 562 -18.06 19.41 -19.61
C ASN A 562 -16.79 19.64 -20.44
N PRO A 563 -16.82 20.47 -21.49
CA PRO A 563 -15.66 20.71 -22.37
C PRO A 563 -14.51 21.45 -21.66
N ALA A 564 -14.74 22.01 -20.48
CA ALA A 564 -13.70 22.63 -19.66
C ALA A 564 -12.94 21.63 -18.79
N ASP A 565 -13.40 20.38 -18.70
CA ASP A 565 -12.70 19.33 -17.96
C ASP A 565 -11.40 18.93 -18.67
N ARG A 566 -10.36 18.63 -17.90
CA ARG A 566 -9.03 18.28 -18.41
C ARG A 566 -8.41 17.16 -17.59
N HIS A 567 -7.65 16.30 -18.25
CA HIS A 567 -6.80 15.30 -17.60
C HIS A 567 -5.35 15.48 -18.05
N ILE A 568 -4.47 15.82 -17.11
CA ILE A 568 -3.03 15.88 -17.32
C ILE A 568 -2.42 14.56 -16.87
N ARG A 569 -1.70 13.89 -17.77
CA ARG A 569 -1.03 12.62 -17.51
C ARG A 569 0.47 12.82 -17.60
N TYR A 570 1.18 12.58 -16.51
CA TYR A 570 2.62 12.63 -16.46
C TYR A 570 3.22 11.24 -16.63
N GLU A 571 3.85 11.02 -17.76
CA GLU A 571 4.51 9.75 -18.06
C GLU A 571 5.69 9.51 -17.10
N GLY A 572 5.69 8.37 -16.41
CA GLY A 572 6.75 7.98 -15.49
C GLY A 572 6.75 8.73 -14.15
N ALA A 573 5.79 9.62 -13.89
CA ALA A 573 5.58 10.16 -12.55
C ALA A 573 4.76 9.20 -11.67
N GLY A 574 4.95 9.28 -10.36
CA GLY A 574 4.27 8.46 -9.37
C GLY A 574 3.07 9.16 -8.72
N HIS A 575 2.68 8.63 -7.57
CA HIS A 575 1.51 9.04 -6.81
C HIS A 575 1.59 10.47 -6.26
N PHE A 576 2.76 10.88 -5.77
CA PHE A 576 2.90 12.12 -5.00
C PHE A 576 3.30 13.30 -5.88
N LEU A 577 2.31 13.90 -6.53
CA LEU A 577 2.45 15.09 -7.36
C LEU A 577 2.30 16.34 -6.49
N ARG A 578 3.40 17.05 -6.24
CA ARG A 578 3.39 18.31 -5.50
C ARG A 578 4.16 19.42 -6.23
N PRO A 579 3.74 20.69 -6.13
CA PRO A 579 4.52 21.81 -6.66
C PRO A 579 5.95 21.86 -6.11
N GLY A 580 6.94 21.92 -7.00
CA GLY A 580 8.34 22.21 -6.66
C GLY A 580 9.36 21.16 -7.11
N LEU A 581 10.60 21.61 -7.27
CA LEU A 581 11.76 20.80 -7.65
C LEU A 581 12.54 20.37 -6.39
N TYR A 582 12.46 19.08 -6.08
CA TYR A 582 13.07 18.44 -4.91
C TYR A 582 13.83 17.18 -5.32
N PRO A 583 14.71 16.65 -4.46
CA PRO A 583 15.22 15.29 -4.60
C PRO A 583 14.07 14.29 -4.80
N SER A 584 14.17 13.48 -5.86
CA SER A 584 13.15 12.51 -6.29
C SER A 584 13.74 11.11 -6.48
N THR A 585 14.96 10.86 -5.99
CA THR A 585 15.59 9.53 -6.02
C THR A 585 14.99 8.55 -5.03
N VAL A 586 14.18 9.03 -4.09
CA VAL A 586 13.45 8.24 -3.09
C VAL A 586 11.96 8.60 -3.19
N SER A 587 11.17 7.68 -3.74
CA SER A 587 9.72 7.83 -3.94
C SER A 587 8.93 6.85 -3.07
N ARG A 588 9.09 7.00 -1.75
CA ARG A 588 8.34 6.22 -0.75
C ARG A 588 8.19 6.99 0.55
N THR A 589 7.19 6.63 1.34
CA THR A 589 7.00 7.16 2.69
C THR A 589 6.48 6.10 3.63
N GLY A 590 7.04 6.00 4.84
CA GLY A 590 6.59 4.99 5.82
C GLY A 590 6.63 3.55 5.30
N GLY A 591 7.60 3.22 4.45
CA GLY A 591 7.70 1.91 3.79
C GLY A 591 6.74 1.67 2.62
N ILE A 592 5.86 2.63 2.29
CA ILE A 592 4.91 2.54 1.17
C ILE A 592 5.52 3.15 -0.09
N ALA A 593 5.51 2.42 -1.20
CA ALA A 593 5.93 2.93 -2.50
C ALA A 593 4.93 3.95 -3.05
N LEU A 594 5.46 5.08 -3.53
CA LEU A 594 4.69 6.08 -4.26
C LEU A 594 4.91 5.97 -5.77
N GLY A 595 6.00 5.33 -6.19
CA GLY A 595 6.39 5.20 -7.59
C GLY A 595 6.93 6.50 -8.19
N GLY A 596 7.27 6.47 -9.47
CA GLY A 596 7.84 7.61 -10.19
C GLY A 596 9.33 7.45 -10.45
N ARG A 597 9.73 7.58 -11.72
CA ARG A 597 11.12 7.67 -12.14
C ARG A 597 11.66 9.06 -11.75
N PRO A 598 12.88 9.18 -11.17
CA PRO A 598 13.32 10.43 -10.54
C PRO A 598 13.22 11.67 -11.45
N ALA A 599 13.71 11.58 -12.68
CA ALA A 599 13.70 12.70 -13.62
C ALA A 599 12.29 13.12 -14.02
N ASP A 600 11.41 12.15 -14.30
CA ASP A 600 10.04 12.44 -14.74
C ASP A 600 9.18 12.97 -13.59
N GLN A 601 9.33 12.41 -12.39
CA GLN A 601 8.70 12.92 -11.18
C GLN A 601 9.07 14.38 -10.93
N ALA A 602 10.36 14.72 -11.08
CA ALA A 602 10.84 16.08 -10.89
C ALA A 602 10.30 17.04 -11.97
N ALA A 603 10.27 16.62 -13.24
CA ALA A 603 9.72 17.42 -14.33
C ALA A 603 8.22 17.67 -14.16
N ALA A 604 7.46 16.65 -13.74
CA ALA A 604 6.04 16.76 -13.41
C ALA A 604 5.82 17.77 -12.27
N CYS A 605 6.51 17.60 -11.13
CA CYS A 605 6.38 18.49 -9.98
C CYS A 605 6.80 19.94 -10.26
N LEU A 606 7.81 20.15 -11.12
CA LEU A 606 8.29 21.48 -11.52
C LEU A 606 7.27 22.20 -12.42
N SER A 607 6.66 21.49 -13.37
CA SER A 607 5.65 22.07 -14.28
C SER A 607 4.28 22.29 -13.62
N LEU A 608 3.97 21.52 -12.58
CA LEU A 608 2.65 21.48 -11.95
C LEU A 608 2.14 22.88 -11.54
N THR A 609 2.96 23.72 -10.91
CA THR A 609 2.52 25.06 -10.46
C THR A 609 1.90 25.88 -11.59
N GLU A 610 2.53 25.87 -12.77
CA GLU A 610 2.07 26.68 -13.90
C GLU A 610 0.78 26.14 -14.49
N GLU A 611 0.63 24.82 -14.53
CA GLU A 611 -0.59 24.16 -15.00
C GLU A 611 -1.77 24.41 -14.07
N LEU A 612 -1.56 24.31 -12.75
CA LEU A 612 -2.59 24.57 -11.75
C LEU A 612 -3.04 26.03 -11.82
N VAL A 613 -2.10 26.99 -11.83
CA VAL A 613 -2.41 28.42 -11.94
C VAL A 613 -3.12 28.73 -13.25
N GLY A 614 -2.65 28.15 -14.37
CA GLY A 614 -3.26 28.33 -15.68
C GLY A 614 -4.72 27.85 -15.71
N PHE A 615 -5.02 26.71 -15.09
CA PHE A 615 -6.39 26.20 -14.96
C PHE A 615 -7.26 27.10 -14.08
N LEU A 616 -6.76 27.53 -12.91
CA LEU A 616 -7.48 28.41 -11.98
C LEU A 616 -7.82 29.77 -12.59
N VAL A 617 -6.89 30.37 -13.34
CA VAL A 617 -7.12 31.63 -14.05
C VAL A 617 -8.11 31.45 -15.20
N GLY A 618 -7.98 30.35 -15.97
CA GLY A 618 -8.90 30.04 -17.07
C GLY A 618 -10.35 29.84 -16.63
N ALA A 619 -10.56 29.13 -15.52
CA ALA A 619 -11.90 28.82 -15.01
C ALA A 619 -12.68 30.07 -14.54
N ARG A 620 -11.98 31.14 -14.13
CA ARG A 620 -12.61 32.41 -13.73
C ARG A 620 -13.28 33.13 -14.91
N HIS A 621 -12.89 32.84 -16.15
CA HIS A 621 -13.48 33.46 -17.34
C HIS A 621 -14.72 32.72 -17.88
N THR A 622 -15.03 31.54 -17.32
CA THR A 622 -16.16 30.68 -17.75
C THR A 622 -17.39 30.75 -16.84
N VAL A 623 -17.28 31.41 -15.68
CA VAL A 623 -18.38 31.70 -14.73
C VAL A 623 -18.79 33.15 -14.90
#